data_AF-A0A133ZTE3-F1
#
_entry.id   AF-A0A133ZTE3-F1
#
_cell.length_a   1.000
_cell.length_b   1.000
_cell.length_c   1.000
_cell.angle_alpha   90.00
_cell.angle_beta   90.00
_cell.angle_gamma   90.00
#
_symmetry.space_group_name_H-M   'P 1'
#
loop_
_entity.id
_entity.type
_entity.pdbx_description
1 polymer ?
#
loop_
_entity_poly.entity_id
_entity_poly.type
_entity_poly.pdbx_seq_one_letter_code
_entity_poly.pdbx_strand_id
1 'polypeptide(L)'
;MVIIVVIGGRQRMRFNIYNFNNEATEVDTGDNIIKQLFVQLMSGNEVVSVEYNNGARETFDSSNNISDSYVEGSYIVEQDHLQDWINFEITDYDKQPWHVHYKNGTQIISYKRMHKFCELFKKLACKEIY
;
A
#
# COMPACT_ATOMS: atom_id res chain seq x y z
N MET A 1 -9.91 13.64 -5.23
CA MET A 1 -9.46 14.21 -6.51
C MET A 1 -7.95 14.15 -6.54
N VAL A 2 -7.38 13.16 -7.22
CA VAL A 2 -5.92 13.05 -7.41
C VAL A 2 -5.58 13.80 -8.70
N ILE A 3 -4.82 14.87 -8.60
CA ILE A 3 -4.41 15.67 -9.76
C ILE A 3 -3.17 15.02 -10.35
N ILE A 4 -3.32 14.39 -11.53
CA ILE A 4 -2.16 14.04 -12.36
C ILE A 4 -1.69 15.33 -13.02
N VAL A 5 -0.65 15.96 -12.47
CA VAL A 5 0.00 17.11 -13.11
C VAL A 5 0.98 16.55 -14.15
N VAL A 6 0.56 16.46 -15.41
CA VAL A 6 1.47 16.13 -16.53
C VAL A 6 2.14 17.42 -17.00
N ILE A 7 3.36 17.69 -16.51
CA ILE A 7 4.25 18.71 -17.11
C ILE A 7 5.40 17.93 -17.77
N GLY A 8 5.43 17.88 -19.10
CA GLY A 8 6.59 17.37 -19.85
C GLY A 8 6.84 15.85 -19.77
N GLY A 9 5.85 15.01 -20.08
CA GLY A 9 6.07 13.62 -20.50
C GLY A 9 6.70 12.65 -19.49
N ARG A 10 6.92 13.04 -18.24
CA ARG A 10 7.39 12.19 -17.15
C ARG A 10 6.28 12.03 -16.10
N GLN A 11 5.96 10.79 -15.76
CA GLN A 11 4.94 10.50 -14.76
C GLN A 11 5.60 10.50 -13.38
N ARG A 12 5.30 11.53 -12.59
CA ARG A 12 5.57 11.53 -11.15
C ARG A 12 4.40 10.90 -10.42
N MET A 13 4.65 9.84 -9.67
CA MET A 13 3.62 9.10 -8.94
C MET A 13 3.73 9.37 -7.44
N ARG A 14 2.60 9.71 -6.83
CA ARG A 14 2.44 9.90 -5.39
C ARG A 14 1.29 9.06 -4.87
N PHE A 15 1.48 8.43 -3.73
CA PHE A 15 0.48 7.57 -3.11
C PHE A 15 0.67 7.50 -1.60
N ASN A 16 -0.34 7.00 -0.88
CA ASN A 16 -0.28 6.86 0.56
C ASN A 16 -0.12 5.40 0.97
N ILE A 17 0.76 5.17 1.93
CA ILE A 17 0.84 3.93 2.72
C ILE A 17 0.27 4.18 4.10
N TYR A 18 -0.31 3.15 4.72
CA TYR A 18 -1.09 3.30 5.94
C TYR A 18 -0.52 2.44 7.06
N ASN A 19 -0.41 3.05 8.24
CA ASN A 19 0.03 2.36 9.45
C ASN A 19 -1.16 1.67 10.15
N PHE A 20 -0.87 0.95 11.24
CA PHE A 20 -1.89 0.26 12.04
C PHE A 20 -3.02 1.18 12.53
N ASN A 21 -2.73 2.46 12.82
CA ASN A 21 -3.72 3.45 13.25
C ASN A 21 -4.52 4.07 12.09
N ASN A 22 -4.37 3.59 10.85
CA ASN A 22 -4.93 4.18 9.63
C ASN A 22 -4.39 5.59 9.31
N GLU A 23 -3.23 5.95 9.86
CA GLU A 23 -2.56 7.21 9.52
C GLU A 23 -1.80 7.04 8.20
N ALA A 24 -1.92 8.05 7.32
CA ALA A 24 -1.33 8.02 6.00
C ALA A 24 0.08 8.63 6.00
N THR A 25 1.00 7.95 5.34
CA THR A 25 2.32 8.47 4.95
C THR A 25 2.35 8.61 3.43
N GLU A 26 2.56 9.84 2.95
CA GLU A 26 2.72 10.09 1.50
C GLU A 26 4.08 9.58 1.04
N VAL A 27 4.07 8.83 -0.05
CA VAL A 27 5.24 8.36 -0.79
C VAL A 27 5.30 9.10 -2.12
N ASP A 28 6.47 9.62 -2.45
CA ASP A 28 6.76 10.30 -3.70
C ASP A 28 7.92 9.60 -4.40
N THR A 29 7.63 8.98 -5.54
CA THR A 29 8.62 8.17 -6.28
C THR A 29 9.41 8.98 -7.30
N GLY A 30 9.22 10.31 -7.33
CA GLY A 30 9.80 11.18 -8.34
C GLY A 30 9.36 10.79 -9.75
N ASP A 31 10.20 11.10 -10.75
CA ASP A 31 9.91 10.91 -12.17
C ASP A 31 10.20 9.48 -12.69
N ASN A 32 10.40 8.52 -11.78
CA ASN A 32 10.77 7.15 -12.15
C ASN A 32 9.53 6.33 -12.55
N ILE A 33 9.67 5.53 -13.60
CA ILE A 33 8.61 4.60 -14.00
C ILE A 33 8.66 3.38 -13.08
N ILE A 34 7.61 3.20 -12.30
CA ILE A 34 7.42 2.04 -11.44
C ILE A 34 7.11 0.82 -12.31
N LYS A 35 7.83 -0.27 -12.05
CA LYS A 35 7.59 -1.59 -12.65
C LYS A 35 6.56 -2.38 -11.86
N GLN A 36 6.69 -2.40 -10.54
CA GLN A 36 5.75 -3.08 -9.64
C GLN A 36 5.94 -2.58 -8.20
N LEU A 37 4.95 -2.85 -7.35
CA LEU A 37 5.09 -2.75 -5.90
C LEU A 37 5.13 -4.15 -5.30
N PHE A 38 5.96 -4.34 -4.29
CA PHE A 38 5.84 -5.44 -3.34
C PHE A 38 5.36 -4.87 -2.02
N VAL A 39 4.15 -5.25 -1.62
CA VAL A 39 3.48 -4.74 -0.42
C VAL A 39 3.50 -5.83 0.64
N GLN A 40 3.93 -5.47 1.85
CA GLN A 40 3.90 -6.32 3.03
C GLN A 40 3.04 -5.67 4.10
N LEU A 41 2.25 -6.49 4.79
CA LEU A 41 1.60 -6.09 6.02
C LEU A 41 2.43 -6.62 7.18
N MET A 42 2.94 -5.69 7.99
CA MET A 42 3.78 -5.97 9.15
C MET A 42 3.09 -5.40 10.39
N SER A 43 2.44 -6.28 11.16
CA SER A 43 1.62 -5.91 12.34
C SER A 43 0.62 -4.79 12.03
N GLY A 44 -0.10 -4.94 10.92
CA GLY A 44 -1.09 -4.00 10.40
C GLY A 44 -0.53 -2.76 9.70
N ASN A 45 0.79 -2.59 9.63
CA ASN A 45 1.44 -1.49 8.91
C ASN A 45 1.77 -1.91 7.48
N GLU A 46 1.58 -1.03 6.51
CA GLU A 46 2.05 -1.24 5.15
C GLU A 46 3.55 -0.92 5.06
N VAL A 47 4.31 -1.87 4.54
CA VAL A 47 5.70 -1.70 4.07
C VAL A 47 5.70 -1.97 2.57
N VAL A 48 6.08 -0.96 1.78
CA VAL A 48 6.00 -1.00 0.33
C VAL A 48 7.39 -0.87 -0.27
N SER A 49 7.82 -1.91 -0.99
CA SER A 49 9.02 -1.87 -1.82
C SER A 49 8.64 -1.57 -3.26
N VAL A 50 9.10 -0.44 -3.77
CA VAL A 50 8.93 -0.01 -5.17
C VAL A 50 10.07 -0.58 -5.99
N GLU A 51 9.76 -1.33 -7.04
CA GLU A 51 10.74 -1.69 -8.08
C GLU A 51 10.52 -0.81 -9.30
N TYR A 52 11.58 -0.15 -9.76
CA TYR A 52 11.57 0.71 -10.93
C TYR A 52 12.03 -0.05 -12.19
N ASN A 53 11.65 0.43 -13.38
CA ASN A 53 12.04 -0.21 -14.65
C ASN A 53 13.55 -0.24 -14.91
N ASN A 54 14.31 0.66 -14.29
CA ASN A 54 15.78 0.66 -14.34
C ASN A 54 16.42 -0.37 -13.37
N GLY A 55 15.61 -1.15 -12.67
CA GLY A 55 16.06 -2.15 -11.69
C GLY A 55 16.36 -1.61 -10.30
N ALA A 56 16.31 -0.28 -10.10
CA ALA A 56 16.44 0.31 -8.76
C ALA A 56 15.26 -0.11 -7.88
N ARG A 57 15.51 -0.18 -6.57
CA ARG A 57 14.51 -0.51 -5.56
C ARG A 57 14.58 0.44 -4.38
N GLU A 58 13.44 0.80 -3.85
CA GLU A 58 13.30 1.66 -2.68
C GLU A 58 12.18 1.14 -1.79
N THR A 59 12.38 1.14 -0.47
CA THR A 59 11.40 0.62 0.49
C THR A 59 10.93 1.74 1.39
N PHE A 60 9.60 1.85 1.51
CA PHE A 60 8.90 2.81 2.35
C PHE A 60 8.14 2.06 3.43
N ASP A 61 8.25 2.54 4.66
CA ASP A 61 7.65 1.93 5.85
C ASP A 61 6.71 2.94 6.50
N SER A 62 5.47 2.55 6.76
CA SER A 62 4.47 3.39 7.42
C SER A 62 4.60 3.39 8.96
N SER A 63 5.40 2.49 9.52
CA SER A 63 5.57 2.35 10.96
C SER A 63 6.49 3.44 11.55
N ASN A 64 6.25 3.76 12.83
CA ASN A 64 7.10 4.68 13.60
C ASN A 64 8.12 3.88 14.46
N ASN A 65 9.01 3.12 13.82
CA ASN A 65 10.02 2.26 14.48
C ASN A 65 9.45 1.17 15.41
N ILE A 66 8.91 0.10 14.82
CA ILE A 66 8.53 -1.11 15.58
C ILE A 66 9.72 -2.08 15.62
N SER A 67 10.17 -2.45 16.82
CA SER A 67 11.28 -3.41 17.03
C SER A 67 10.89 -4.87 16.84
N ASP A 68 9.61 -5.21 17.09
CA ASP A 68 9.06 -6.55 16.96
C ASP A 68 7.83 -6.52 16.05
N SER A 69 7.98 -6.96 14.81
CA SER A 69 6.91 -6.98 13.82
C SER A 69 6.70 -8.39 13.27
N TYR A 70 5.43 -8.73 13.04
CA TYR A 70 5.02 -9.99 12.43
C TYR A 70 4.55 -9.73 11.02
N VAL A 71 5.07 -10.49 10.05
CA VAL A 71 4.57 -10.44 8.68
C VAL A 71 3.27 -11.23 8.62
N GLU A 72 2.18 -10.53 8.33
CA GLU A 72 0.82 -11.10 8.26
C GLU A 72 0.47 -11.49 6.83
N GLY A 73 1.00 -10.75 5.87
CA GLY A 73 0.84 -11.08 4.48
C GLY A 73 1.72 -10.25 3.56
N SER A 74 1.83 -10.71 2.32
CA SER A 74 2.46 -9.96 1.26
C SER A 74 1.84 -10.24 -0.10
N TYR A 75 1.91 -9.25 -0.98
CA TYR A 75 1.39 -9.32 -2.34
C TYR A 75 2.16 -8.41 -3.30
N ILE A 76 2.05 -8.69 -4.60
CA ILE A 76 2.63 -7.88 -5.67
C ILE A 76 1.52 -7.09 -6.36
N VAL A 77 1.78 -5.82 -6.66
CA VAL A 77 0.95 -4.97 -7.50
C VAL A 77 1.70 -4.71 -8.79
N GLU A 78 1.20 -5.26 -9.90
CA GLU A 78 1.79 -5.07 -11.22
C GLU A 78 1.50 -3.67 -11.79
N GLN A 79 2.30 -3.26 -12.78
CA GLN A 79 2.30 -1.90 -13.33
C GLN A 79 0.92 -1.42 -13.79
N ASP A 80 0.16 -2.30 -14.43
CA ASP A 80 -1.18 -2.05 -14.98
C ASP A 80 -2.25 -1.83 -13.89
N HIS A 81 -1.98 -2.28 -12.66
CA HIS A 81 -2.87 -2.15 -11.52
C HIS A 81 -2.42 -1.12 -10.48
N LEU A 82 -1.29 -0.43 -10.71
CA LEU A 82 -0.82 0.63 -9.81
C LEU A 82 -1.88 1.69 -9.58
N GLN A 83 -2.56 2.14 -10.65
CA GLN A 83 -3.54 3.20 -10.53
C GLN A 83 -4.78 2.76 -9.73
N ASP A 84 -5.18 1.49 -9.86
CA ASP A 84 -6.28 0.91 -9.07
C ASP A 84 -5.91 0.82 -7.59
N TRP A 85 -4.66 0.43 -7.30
CA TRP A 85 -4.13 0.36 -5.94
C TRP A 85 -4.03 1.73 -5.28
N ILE A 86 -3.54 2.74 -6.01
CA ILE A 86 -3.44 4.12 -5.52
C ILE A 86 -4.83 4.74 -5.32
N ASN A 87 -5.77 4.45 -6.22
CA ASN A 87 -7.14 4.95 -6.12
C ASN A 87 -8.04 4.03 -5.28
N PHE A 88 -7.46 3.16 -4.44
CA PHE A 88 -8.22 2.35 -3.52
C PHE A 88 -9.16 3.25 -2.70
N GLU A 89 -10.46 2.98 -2.79
CA GLU A 89 -11.48 3.80 -2.16
C GLU A 89 -11.40 3.68 -0.64
N ILE A 90 -11.22 4.82 0.03
CA ILE A 90 -11.14 4.93 1.48
C ILE A 90 -12.26 5.86 1.93
N THR A 91 -13.14 5.35 2.79
CA THR A 91 -14.22 6.14 3.39
C THR A 91 -13.73 6.91 4.62
N ASP A 92 -14.51 7.87 5.09
CA ASP A 92 -14.18 8.57 6.34
C ASP A 92 -14.27 7.65 7.58
N TYR A 93 -15.07 6.58 7.51
CA TYR A 93 -15.08 5.55 8.54
C TYR A 93 -13.76 4.77 8.59
N ASP A 94 -13.15 4.49 7.44
CA ASP A 94 -11.89 3.74 7.36
C ASP A 94 -10.70 4.50 7.93
N LYS A 95 -10.78 5.82 7.98
CA LYS A 95 -9.75 6.69 8.57
C LYS A 95 -9.80 6.73 10.09
N GLN A 96 -10.76 6.05 10.72
CA GLN A 96 -10.84 6.00 12.18
C GLN A 96 -9.71 5.14 12.75
N PRO A 97 -9.27 5.37 14.00
CA PRO A 97 -8.20 4.58 14.59
C PRO A 97 -8.57 3.10 14.74
N TRP A 98 -7.57 2.21 14.76
CA TRP A 98 -7.75 0.76 14.83
C TRP A 98 -8.72 0.27 15.93
N HIS A 99 -8.75 0.93 17.08
CA HIS A 99 -9.57 0.49 18.21
C HIS A 99 -11.08 0.61 17.90
N VAL A 100 -11.47 1.53 17.02
CA VAL A 100 -12.86 1.62 16.55
C VAL A 100 -13.17 0.44 15.64
N HIS A 101 -12.26 0.10 14.73
CA HIS A 101 -12.39 -1.05 13.85
C HIS A 101 -12.47 -2.36 14.62
N TYR A 102 -11.60 -2.54 15.61
CA TYR A 102 -11.59 -3.68 16.52
C TYR A 102 -12.92 -3.83 17.27
N LYS A 103 -13.41 -2.75 17.89
CA LYS A 103 -14.68 -2.75 18.63
C LYS A 103 -15.87 -3.13 17.75
N ASN A 104 -15.85 -2.73 16.50
CA ASN A 104 -16.94 -2.94 15.56
C ASN A 104 -16.77 -4.20 14.69
N GLY A 105 -15.69 -4.97 14.87
CA GLY A 105 -15.41 -6.16 14.06
C GLY A 105 -15.17 -5.86 12.58
N THR A 106 -14.59 -4.70 12.27
CA THR A 106 -14.26 -4.27 10.90
C THR A 106 -12.75 -4.24 10.69
N GLN A 107 -12.31 -4.27 9.43
CA GLN A 107 -10.88 -4.24 9.08
C GLN A 107 -10.35 -2.81 8.96
N ILE A 108 -9.07 -2.63 9.30
CA ILE A 108 -8.30 -1.41 9.02
C ILE A 108 -7.91 -1.33 7.52
N ILE A 109 -7.45 -0.16 7.07
CA ILE A 109 -7.22 0.15 5.64
C ILE A 109 -6.25 -0.85 4.99
N SER A 110 -5.13 -1.14 5.66
CA SER A 110 -4.08 -2.03 5.15
C SER A 110 -4.61 -3.42 4.83
N TYR A 111 -5.38 -4.04 5.74
CA TYR A 111 -6.01 -5.34 5.51
C TYR A 111 -7.07 -5.31 4.42
N LYS A 112 -7.92 -4.27 4.37
CA LYS A 112 -8.92 -4.14 3.30
C LYS A 112 -8.26 -4.10 1.93
N ARG A 113 -7.15 -3.37 1.81
CA ARG A 113 -6.37 -3.27 0.58
C ARG A 113 -5.77 -4.62 0.21
N MET A 114 -5.10 -5.29 1.17
CA MET A 114 -4.57 -6.64 0.96
C MET A 114 -5.64 -7.61 0.45
N HIS A 115 -6.79 -7.72 1.12
CA HIS A 115 -7.85 -8.61 0.68
C HIS A 115 -8.34 -8.30 -0.74
N LYS A 116 -8.61 -7.02 -1.05
CA LYS A 116 -9.07 -6.64 -2.40
C LYS A 116 -8.07 -7.05 -3.47
N PHE A 117 -6.79 -6.76 -3.28
CA PHE A 117 -5.78 -7.02 -4.31
C PHE A 117 -5.36 -8.50 -4.34
N CYS A 118 -5.33 -9.19 -3.22
CA CYS A 118 -5.16 -10.65 -3.20
C CYS A 118 -6.32 -11.37 -3.92
N GLU A 119 -7.56 -10.90 -3.79
CA GLU A 119 -8.71 -11.47 -4.49
C GLU A 119 -8.71 -11.20 -6.00
N LEU A 120 -8.27 -10.00 -6.42
CA LEU A 120 -8.14 -9.65 -7.82
C LEU A 120 -7.00 -10.44 -8.51
N PHE A 121 -5.91 -10.71 -7.78
CA PHE A 121 -4.69 -11.31 -8.33
C PHE A 121 -4.52 -12.79 -7.98
N LYS A 122 -5.63 -13.56 -7.84
CA LYS A 122 -5.70 -15.01 -7.52
C LYS A 122 -4.78 -15.97 -8.32
N LYS A 123 -3.91 -15.48 -9.20
CA LYS A 123 -2.92 -16.27 -9.94
C LYS A 123 -1.45 -16.03 -9.62
N LEU A 124 -1.01 -14.95 -8.95
CA LEU A 124 0.42 -14.79 -8.61
C LEU A 124 0.62 -14.03 -7.29
N ALA A 125 1.14 -14.73 -6.29
CA ALA A 125 1.91 -14.20 -5.16
C ALA A 125 1.19 -13.42 -4.03
N CYS A 126 -0.04 -13.78 -3.64
CA CYS A 126 -0.51 -13.45 -2.28
C CYS A 126 -0.15 -14.57 -1.31
N LYS A 127 0.61 -14.27 -0.26
CA LYS A 127 0.93 -15.22 0.82
C LYS A 127 0.43 -14.66 2.14
N GLU A 128 -0.72 -15.16 2.60
CA GLU A 128 -1.17 -14.97 3.98
C GLU A 128 -0.32 -15.87 4.89
N ILE A 129 0.26 -15.30 5.94
CA ILE A 129 1.04 -16.04 6.95
C ILE A 129 0.16 -16.08 8.20
N TYR A 130 -0.50 -17.22 8.41
CA TYR A 130 -1.30 -17.51 9.60
C TYR A 130 -0.42 -17.94 10.77
#